data_AF-A0A7V0TA49-F1
#
_entry.id   AF-A0A7V0TA49-F1
#
_cell.length_a   1.000
_cell.length_b   1.000
_cell.length_c   1.000
_cell.angle_alpha   90.00
_cell.angle_beta   90.00
_cell.angle_gamma   90.00
#
_symmetry.space_group_name_H-M   'P 1'
#
loop_
_entity.id
_entity.type
_entity.pdbx_description
1 polymer ?
#
loop_
_entity_poly.entity_id
_entity_poly.type
_entity_poly.pdbx_seq_one_letter_code
_entity_poly.pdbx_strand_id
1 'polypeptide(L)'
;MKKISRRDFIRSGTLVSAGLIMGCRMSPRFDLIIHNGLTADACDKPLYKADLAISGEKIAAIGDLSRASAKMFIDAAGKIVSPGFIDIHPTLI
;
A
#
# COMPACT_ATOMS: atom_id res chain seq x y z
N MET A 1 -47.61 -19.91 -7.00
CA MET A 1 -46.16 -19.57 -6.97
C MET A 1 -45.82 -19.07 -5.58
N LYS A 2 -45.02 -19.80 -4.81
CA LYS A 2 -44.77 -19.52 -3.38
C LYS A 2 -43.75 -18.37 -3.26
N LYS A 3 -44.16 -17.21 -2.75
CA LYS A 3 -43.27 -16.05 -2.54
C LYS A 3 -42.24 -16.40 -1.45
N ILE A 4 -40.98 -16.56 -1.85
CA ILE A 4 -39.86 -16.81 -0.93
C ILE A 4 -39.52 -15.48 -0.24
N SER A 5 -39.47 -15.47 1.09
CA SER A 5 -39.14 -14.29 1.88
C SER A 5 -37.63 -14.16 2.09
N ARG A 6 -37.14 -12.93 2.31
CA ARG A 6 -35.71 -12.60 2.51
C ARG A 6 -35.04 -13.44 3.60
N ARG A 7 -35.82 -13.90 4.59
CA ARG A 7 -35.37 -14.75 5.70
C ARG A 7 -35.17 -16.22 5.30
N ASP A 8 -35.90 -16.69 4.29
CA ASP A 8 -35.79 -18.06 3.77
C ASP A 8 -34.56 -18.21 2.86
N PHE A 9 -34.14 -17.12 2.20
CA PHE A 9 -32.90 -17.07 1.41
C PHE A 9 -31.65 -17.23 2.28
N ILE A 10 -31.62 -16.61 3.45
CA ILE A 10 -30.48 -16.70 4.39
C ILE A 10 -30.31 -18.12 4.96
N ARG A 11 -31.42 -18.82 5.21
CA ARG A 11 -31.41 -20.22 5.68
C ARG A 11 -31.04 -21.23 4.58
N SER A 12 -31.38 -20.93 3.33
CA SER A 12 -31.02 -21.81 2.21
C SER A 12 -29.57 -21.61 1.72
N GLY A 13 -28.95 -20.47 2.03
CA GLY A 13 -27.57 -20.13 1.64
C GLY A 13 -26.47 -20.70 2.55
N THR A 14 -26.81 -21.16 3.76
CA THR A 14 -25.83 -21.57 4.77
C THR A 14 -25.10 -22.88 4.43
N LEU A 15 -25.66 -23.70 3.54
CA LEU A 15 -25.03 -24.94 3.06
C LEU A 15 -24.10 -24.74 1.86
N VAL A 16 -24.18 -23.61 1.14
CA VAL A 16 -23.27 -23.29 0.02
C VAL A 16 -22.06 -22.46 0.49
N SER A 17 -22.19 -21.73 1.62
CA SER A 17 -21.14 -20.86 2.15
C SER A 17 -19.92 -21.58 2.73
N ALA A 18 -19.99 -22.88 3.02
CA ALA A 18 -18.83 -23.61 3.55
C ALA A 18 -17.70 -23.80 2.51
N GLY A 19 -18.02 -23.73 1.21
CA GLY A 19 -17.03 -23.89 0.13
C GLY A 19 -16.40 -22.60 -0.40
N LEU A 20 -16.94 -21.42 -0.07
CA LEU A 20 -16.55 -20.16 -0.72
C LEU A 20 -15.63 -19.24 0.12
N ILE A 21 -15.27 -19.64 1.34
CA ILE A 21 -14.49 -18.78 2.27
C ILE A 21 -12.97 -18.85 2.00
N MET A 22 -12.50 -19.75 1.12
CA MET A 22 -11.06 -20.07 1.01
C MET A 22 -10.27 -19.33 -0.09
N GLY A 23 -10.86 -18.38 -0.81
CA GLY A 23 -10.32 -17.97 -2.12
C GLY A 23 -9.58 -16.63 -2.24
N CYS A 24 -9.96 -15.58 -1.51
CA CYS A 24 -9.42 -14.25 -1.80
C CYS A 24 -8.20 -13.93 -0.94
N ARG A 25 -7.02 -14.42 -1.35
CA ARG A 25 -5.75 -13.86 -0.86
C ARG A 25 -5.52 -12.54 -1.60
N MET A 26 -5.87 -11.44 -0.96
CA MET A 26 -5.55 -10.10 -1.48
C MET A 26 -4.03 -9.91 -1.40
N SER A 27 -3.33 -10.19 -2.50
CA SER A 27 -1.90 -9.93 -2.58
C SER A 27 -1.68 -8.42 -2.48
N PRO A 28 -0.85 -7.95 -1.53
CA PRO A 28 -0.52 -6.53 -1.45
C PRO A 28 0.12 -6.07 -2.77
N ARG A 29 -0.28 -4.90 -3.25
CA ARG A 29 0.18 -4.35 -4.54
C ARG A 29 1.64 -3.93 -4.50
N PHE A 30 2.13 -3.51 -3.33
CA PHE A 30 3.48 -3.03 -3.11
C PHE A 30 4.17 -3.78 -1.97
N ASP A 31 5.50 -3.70 -1.91
CA ASP A 31 6.26 -4.29 -0.80
C ASP A 31 6.27 -3.36 0.41
N LEU A 32 6.47 -2.07 0.18
CA LEU A 32 6.49 -1.03 1.22
C LEU A 32 5.77 0.22 0.72
N ILE A 33 4.99 0.85 1.61
CA ILE A 33 4.55 2.24 1.45
C ILE A 33 5.11 3.08 2.59
N ILE A 34 5.74 4.21 2.25
CA ILE A 34 6.09 5.29 3.18
C ILE A 34 5.00 6.35 3.06
N HIS A 35 4.24 6.59 4.13
CA HIS A 35 3.03 7.40 4.13
C HIS A 35 3.20 8.70 4.93
N ASN A 36 2.46 9.75 4.57
CA ASN A 36 2.38 11.04 5.29
C ASN A 36 3.69 11.85 5.39
N GLY A 37 4.69 11.53 4.57
CA GLY A 37 5.95 12.26 4.54
C GLY A 37 5.91 13.57 3.76
N LEU A 38 6.87 14.45 4.06
CA LEU A 38 7.30 15.51 3.16
C LEU A 38 8.45 15.01 2.29
N THR A 39 8.22 14.87 1.00
CA THR A 39 9.17 14.31 0.04
C THR A 39 10.10 15.40 -0.48
N ALA A 40 11.40 15.11 -0.43
CA ALA A 40 12.44 15.89 -1.09
C ALA A 40 12.73 15.28 -2.47
N ASP A 41 12.72 16.11 -3.51
CA ASP A 41 13.14 15.77 -4.87
C ASP A 41 14.43 16.53 -5.19
N ALA A 42 15.36 15.91 -5.92
CA ALA A 42 16.63 16.51 -6.31
C ALA A 42 16.46 17.61 -7.39
N CYS A 43 15.27 17.75 -7.97
CA CYS A 43 14.97 18.72 -9.03
C CYS A 43 14.69 20.16 -8.54
N ASP A 44 15.48 20.72 -7.61
CA ASP A 44 15.35 22.12 -7.12
C ASP A 44 13.90 22.55 -6.79
N LYS A 45 13.12 21.60 -6.25
CA LYS A 45 11.72 21.82 -5.85
C LYS A 45 11.64 21.94 -4.33
N PRO A 46 10.70 22.74 -3.81
CA PRO A 46 10.34 22.71 -2.40
C PRO A 46 9.89 21.31 -1.95
N LEU A 47 9.98 21.04 -0.65
CA LEU A 47 9.37 19.87 -0.04
C LEU A 47 7.87 19.82 -0.34
N TYR A 48 7.36 18.64 -0.70
CA TYR A 48 5.94 18.45 -1.00
C TYR A 48 5.39 17.19 -0.33
N LYS A 49 4.10 17.18 -0.01
CA LYS A 49 3.47 16.02 0.62
C LYS A 49 3.20 14.94 -0.41
N ALA A 50 3.77 13.75 -0.20
CA ALA A 50 3.50 12.58 -1.04
C ALA A 50 3.85 11.28 -0.30
N ASP A 51 3.14 10.22 -0.66
CA ASP A 51 3.48 8.86 -0.28
C ASP A 51 4.38 8.22 -1.33
N LEU A 52 5.23 7.28 -0.93
CA LEU A 52 6.09 6.52 -1.83
C LEU A 52 5.78 5.02 -1.70
N ALA A 53 5.52 4.36 -2.83
CA ALA A 53 5.41 2.91 -2.90
C ALA A 53 6.68 2.31 -3.49
N ILE A 54 7.15 1.22 -2.88
CA ILE A 54 8.31 0.44 -3.31
C ILE A 54 7.86 -0.96 -3.73
N SER A 55 8.38 -1.42 -4.87
CA SER A 55 8.27 -2.80 -5.34
C SER A 55 9.65 -3.31 -5.72
N GLY A 56 10.11 -4.37 -5.05
CA GLY A 56 11.48 -4.84 -5.10
C GLY A 56 12.45 -3.71 -4.75
N GLU A 57 13.32 -3.35 -5.69
CA GLU A 57 14.38 -2.35 -5.51
C GLU A 57 14.05 -0.99 -6.13
N LYS A 58 12.78 -0.77 -6.52
CA LYS A 58 12.37 0.42 -7.26
C LYS A 58 11.22 1.15 -6.59
N ILE A 59 11.23 2.48 -6.71
CA ILE A 59 10.07 3.32 -6.42
C ILE A 59 9.04 3.06 -7.54
N ALA A 60 7.90 2.47 -7.18
CA ALA A 60 6.86 2.05 -8.11
C ALA A 60 5.77 3.13 -8.32
N ALA A 61 5.56 3.98 -7.31
CA ALA A 61 4.65 5.12 -7.40
C ALA A 61 5.01 6.21 -6.38
N ILE A 62 4.68 7.45 -6.71
CA ILE A 62 4.77 8.62 -5.81
C ILE A 62 3.45 9.38 -5.94
N GLY A 63 2.82 9.77 -4.82
CA GLY A 63 1.58 10.55 -4.83
C GLY A 63 0.65 10.22 -3.67
N ASP A 64 -0.68 10.34 -3.88
CA ASP A 64 -1.68 9.87 -2.91
C ASP A 64 -1.84 8.34 -3.03
N LEU A 65 -1.42 7.63 -2.00
CA LEU A 65 -1.50 6.16 -1.92
C LEU A 65 -2.44 5.68 -0.82
N SER A 66 -3.37 6.54 -0.36
CA SER A 66 -4.35 6.23 0.70
C SER A 66 -5.22 5.00 0.43
N ARG A 67 -5.40 4.63 -0.85
CA ARG A 67 -6.18 3.45 -1.29
C ARG A 67 -5.31 2.26 -1.72
N ALA A 68 -3.98 2.36 -1.61
CA ALA A 68 -3.06 1.31 -1.99
C ALA A 68 -2.84 0.30 -0.84
N SER A 69 -2.48 -0.92 -1.19
CA SER A 69 -2.07 -1.96 -0.23
C SER A 69 -0.59 -2.30 -0.38
N ALA A 70 0.08 -2.54 0.74
CA ALA A 70 1.48 -2.95 0.78
C ALA A 70 1.70 -4.04 1.83
N LYS A 71 2.81 -4.80 1.72
CA LYS A 71 3.22 -5.77 2.75
C LYS A 71 3.61 -5.05 4.04
N MET A 72 4.18 -3.85 3.93
CA MET A 72 4.62 -3.02 5.04
C MET A 72 4.22 -1.56 4.85
N PHE A 73 3.94 -0.86 5.95
CA PHE A 73 3.71 0.57 5.99
C PHE A 73 4.67 1.24 6.98
N ILE A 74 5.21 2.40 6.60
CA ILE A 74 5.98 3.28 7.47
C ILE A 74 5.27 4.63 7.52
N ASP A 75 4.92 5.10 8.72
CA ASP A 75 4.36 6.44 8.92
C ASP A 75 5.50 7.47 9.09
N ALA A 76 5.56 8.41 8.16
CA ALA A 76 6.54 9.49 8.10
C ALA A 76 5.91 10.87 8.43
N ALA A 77 4.77 10.90 9.14
CA ALA A 77 4.15 12.14 9.57
C ALA A 77 5.15 13.07 10.31
N GLY A 78 5.24 14.32 9.85
CA GLY A 78 6.17 15.31 10.40
C GLY A 78 7.65 15.03 10.11
N LYS A 79 7.96 14.08 9.23
CA LYS A 79 9.32 13.73 8.80
C LYS A 79 9.53 14.06 7.31
N ILE A 80 10.80 14.14 6.93
CA ILE A 80 11.23 14.29 5.54
C ILE A 80 11.59 12.91 4.99
N VAL A 81 11.10 12.62 3.79
CA VAL A 81 11.50 11.45 2.99
C VAL A 81 12.44 11.95 1.90
N SER A 82 13.70 11.57 1.98
CA SER A 82 14.73 11.98 1.02
C SER A 82 15.27 10.78 0.23
N PRO A 83 15.91 11.02 -0.92
CA PRO A 83 16.87 10.07 -1.46
C PRO A 83 17.91 9.68 -0.40
N GLY A 84 18.48 8.49 -0.53
CA GLY A 84 19.62 8.09 0.30
C GLY A 84 20.83 8.98 0.03
N PHE A 85 21.59 9.31 1.07
CA PHE A 85 22.82 10.07 0.92
C PHE A 85 23.87 9.23 0.19
N ILE A 86 24.60 9.85 -0.74
CA ILE A 86 25.72 9.25 -1.45
C ILE A 86 26.99 9.87 -0.89
N ASP A 87 27.80 9.06 -0.23
CA ASP A 87 29.13 9.45 0.21
C ASP A 87 30.13 9.12 -0.91
N ILE A 88 30.77 10.15 -1.46
CA ILE A 88 31.77 10.02 -2.53
C ILE A 88 33.20 10.10 -2.03
N HIS A 89 33.45 10.20 -0.71
CA HIS A 89 34.80 10.37 -0.18
C HIS A 89 35.69 9.20 -0.64
N PRO A 90 36.63 9.44 -1.56
CA PRO A 90 37.51 8.41 -2.04
C PRO A 90 38.66 8.34 -1.05
N THR A 91 38.48 7.61 0.04
CA THR A 91 39.62 7.27 0.91
C THR A 91 39.55 5.80 1.24
N LEU A 92 39.90 5.02 0.23
CA LEU A 92 40.54 3.73 0.40
C LEU A 92 42.04 3.99 0.28
N ILE A 93 42.68 4.30 1.40
CA ILE A 93 44.12 4.05 1.60
C ILE A 93 44.29 3.12 2.79
#